data_AF-A0A397VI01-F1
#
_entry.id   AF-A0A397VI01-F1
#
_cell.length_a   1.000
_cell.length_b   1.000
_cell.length_c   1.000
_cell.angle_alpha   90.00
_cell.angle_beta   90.00
_cell.angle_gamma   90.00
#
_symmetry.space_group_name_H-M   'P 1'
#
loop_
_entity.id
_entity.type
_entity.pdbx_description
1 polymer ?
#
loop_
_entity_poly.entity_id
_entity_poly.type
_entity_poly.pdbx_seq_one_letter_code
_entity_poly.pdbx_strand_id
1 'polypeptide(L)'
;MLGDLCGKRRKNENKNISALRVILIIILLLCLVTYIIILIIDVCNDVPIIIQSIEGVSSLPIPDLIFTSTGSYNISCLFQTNNGTKSCDEYVTPPTLLEINNKFTGFFSSNESFKNFESLSPNDISSVTIIVRNPNNLTIFAMILDHETDIYSINGKLNALSYSENFNMPDPLNNLVSGIFIDIINLQAQHIRLIRNVREKILPQRFRDLIGITPDFIKYYYITINSQTLVNLQYVSSSRLLITPQNFNLNKETEHRNKTLLGVIGLAGGAWGLVLAIYTFLFGFNLLQPFGCIQSYSPSFRRKMHNEFKNSEGLDNDDHLKMSLLDHIIDIDSCKKIIA
;
A
#
# COMPACT_ATOMS: atom_id res chain seq x y z
N MET A 1 -2.15 -35.82 11.61
CA MET A 1 -3.47 -35.22 11.28
C MET A 1 -4.11 -35.80 10.01
N LEU A 2 -3.44 -35.84 8.84
CA LEU A 2 -3.97 -36.58 7.67
C LEU A 2 -4.19 -38.08 7.93
N GLY A 3 -3.36 -38.70 8.78
CA GLY A 3 -3.49 -40.11 9.16
C GLY A 3 -4.76 -40.46 9.95
N ASP A 4 -5.34 -39.50 10.68
CA ASP A 4 -6.59 -39.72 11.44
C ASP A 4 -7.84 -39.51 10.56
N LEU A 5 -7.76 -38.62 9.57
CA LEU A 5 -8.78 -38.49 8.53
C LEU A 5 -8.89 -39.75 7.65
N CYS A 6 -7.79 -40.49 7.53
CA CYS A 6 -7.72 -41.78 6.83
C CYS A 6 -7.79 -42.98 7.82
N GLY A 7 -8.48 -42.80 8.94
CA GLY A 7 -8.61 -43.79 10.00
C GLY A 7 -9.10 -45.16 9.53
N LYS A 8 -8.53 -46.19 10.16
CA LYS A 8 -8.83 -47.63 9.99
C LYS A 8 -10.31 -47.89 9.62
N ARG A 9 -10.49 -48.58 8.49
CA ARG A 9 -11.76 -49.15 7.99
C ARG A 9 -12.59 -49.70 9.16
N ARG A 10 -13.75 -49.10 9.44
CA ARG A 10 -14.73 -49.68 10.39
C ARG A 10 -15.15 -51.05 9.85
N LYS A 11 -15.02 -52.11 10.66
CA LYS A 11 -15.32 -53.50 10.25
C LYS A 11 -16.75 -53.72 9.72
N ASN A 12 -17.70 -52.81 10.00
CA ASN A 12 -19.11 -52.89 9.58
C ASN A 12 -19.58 -51.76 8.65
N GLU A 13 -18.67 -51.00 8.03
CA GLU A 13 -19.06 -49.89 7.14
C GLU A 13 -19.27 -50.35 5.70
N ASN A 14 -20.36 -49.89 5.07
CA ASN A 14 -20.71 -50.29 3.71
C ASN A 14 -19.70 -49.70 2.72
N LYS A 15 -19.14 -50.51 1.80
CA LYS A 15 -18.04 -50.11 0.89
C LYS A 15 -18.34 -48.82 0.13
N ASN A 16 -19.61 -48.58 -0.24
CA ASN A 16 -20.05 -47.41 -0.98
C ASN A 16 -19.96 -46.10 -0.17
N ILE A 17 -20.19 -46.13 1.14
CA ILE A 17 -20.13 -44.93 2.01
C ILE A 17 -18.68 -44.51 2.21
N SER A 18 -17.80 -45.49 2.41
CA SER A 18 -16.35 -45.26 2.50
C SER A 18 -15.79 -44.69 1.20
N ALA A 19 -16.20 -45.21 0.04
CA ALA A 19 -15.80 -44.68 -1.27
C ALA A 19 -16.29 -43.24 -1.49
N LEU A 20 -17.55 -42.92 -1.14
CA LEU A 20 -18.11 -41.57 -1.26
C LEU A 20 -17.35 -40.55 -0.40
N ARG A 21 -16.94 -40.93 0.81
CA ARG A 21 -16.13 -40.07 1.70
C ARG A 21 -14.78 -39.72 1.08
N VAL A 22 -14.11 -40.70 0.46
CA VAL A 22 -12.82 -40.49 -0.22
C VAL A 22 -12.98 -39.58 -1.44
N ILE A 23 -14.00 -39.82 -2.27
CA ILE A 23 -14.29 -38.98 -3.44
C ILE A 23 -14.55 -37.53 -3.02
N LEU A 24 -15.36 -37.33 -1.97
CA LEU A 24 -15.70 -36.00 -1.50
C LEU A 24 -14.48 -35.26 -0.92
N ILE A 25 -13.59 -35.96 -0.19
CA ILE A 25 -12.32 -35.37 0.28
C ILE A 25 -11.46 -34.93 -0.92
N ILE A 26 -11.36 -35.75 -1.98
CA ILE A 26 -10.59 -35.40 -3.18
C ILE A 26 -11.17 -34.16 -3.85
N ILE A 27 -12.49 -34.07 -4.00
CA ILE A 27 -13.16 -32.91 -4.61
C ILE A 27 -12.92 -31.65 -3.77
N LEU A 28 -13.09 -31.71 -2.46
CA LEU A 28 -12.88 -30.56 -1.56
C LEU A 28 -11.41 -30.09 -1.58
N LEU A 29 -10.46 -31.03 -1.62
CA LEU A 29 -9.03 -30.69 -1.75
C LEU A 29 -8.73 -30.02 -3.09
N LEU A 30 -9.30 -30.51 -4.19
CA LEU A 30 -9.09 -29.93 -5.52
C LEU A 30 -9.66 -28.50 -5.59
N CYS A 31 -10.86 -28.28 -5.06
CA CYS A 31 -11.46 -26.94 -4.94
C CYS A 31 -10.61 -25.99 -4.07
N LEU A 32 -10.01 -26.50 -3.00
CA LEU A 32 -9.17 -25.69 -2.12
C LEU A 32 -7.85 -25.30 -2.80
N VAL A 33 -7.23 -26.21 -3.54
CA VAL A 33 -6.01 -25.92 -4.30
C VAL A 33 -6.27 -24.89 -5.41
N THR A 34 -7.36 -25.04 -6.18
CA THR A 34 -7.70 -24.07 -7.22
C THR A 34 -8.00 -22.69 -6.63
N TYR A 35 -8.69 -22.63 -5.49
CA TYR A 35 -8.93 -21.38 -4.77
C TYR A 35 -7.64 -20.69 -4.32
N ILE A 36 -6.68 -21.44 -3.75
CA ILE A 36 -5.38 -20.88 -3.33
C ILE A 36 -4.59 -20.34 -4.53
N ILE A 37 -4.60 -21.06 -5.67
CA ILE A 37 -3.92 -20.60 -6.90
C ILE A 37 -4.50 -19.27 -7.36
N ILE A 38 -5.83 -19.13 -7.38
CA ILE A 38 -6.51 -17.88 -7.76
C ILE A 38 -6.09 -16.73 -6.82
N LEU A 39 -6.07 -16.97 -5.50
CA LEU A 39 -5.65 -15.94 -4.53
C LEU A 39 -4.20 -15.50 -4.72
N ILE A 40 -3.28 -16.41 -5.06
CA ILE A 40 -1.88 -16.07 -5.31
C ILE A 40 -1.75 -15.21 -6.58
N ILE A 41 -2.43 -15.60 -7.67
CA ILE A 41 -2.45 -14.82 -8.92
C ILE A 41 -2.99 -13.40 -8.65
N ASP A 42 -4.03 -13.30 -7.84
CA ASP A 42 -4.66 -12.03 -7.46
C ASP A 42 -3.72 -11.10 -6.68
N VAL A 43 -2.85 -11.65 -5.81
CA VAL A 43 -1.83 -10.86 -5.10
C VAL A 43 -0.69 -10.45 -6.04
N CYS A 44 -0.28 -11.33 -6.95
CA CYS A 44 0.78 -11.03 -7.92
C CYS A 44 0.38 -9.93 -8.90
N ASN A 45 -0.90 -9.86 -9.26
CA ASN A 45 -1.46 -8.87 -10.18
C ASN A 45 -2.08 -7.65 -9.46
N ASP A 46 -1.85 -7.48 -8.16
CA ASP A 46 -2.43 -6.37 -7.40
C ASP A 46 -1.85 -5.03 -7.86
N VAL A 47 -2.73 -4.10 -8.23
CA VAL A 47 -2.35 -2.72 -8.55
C VAL A 47 -2.54 -1.89 -7.28
N PRO A 48 -1.49 -1.20 -6.78
CA PRO A 48 -1.60 -0.41 -5.56
C PRO A 48 -2.58 0.75 -5.76
N ILE A 49 -3.34 1.04 -4.72
CA ILE A 49 -4.30 2.14 -4.64
C ILE A 49 -3.59 3.37 -4.06
N ILE A 50 -3.91 4.55 -4.56
CA ILE A 50 -3.37 5.82 -4.04
C ILE A 50 -4.38 6.39 -3.04
N ILE A 51 -3.93 6.63 -1.81
CA ILE A 51 -4.70 7.31 -0.76
C ILE A 51 -4.16 8.74 -0.64
N GLN A 52 -5.08 9.71 -0.68
CA GLN A 52 -4.73 11.12 -0.51
C GLN A 52 -5.01 11.56 0.92
N SER A 53 -4.06 12.27 1.51
CA SER A 53 -4.16 12.89 2.82
C SER A 53 -3.58 14.30 2.77
N ILE A 54 -3.99 15.16 3.69
CA ILE A 54 -3.53 16.55 3.76
C ILE A 54 -2.88 16.74 5.13
N GLU A 55 -1.64 17.22 5.12
CA GLU A 55 -0.88 17.52 6.32
C GLU A 55 -0.54 19.01 6.35
N GLY A 56 -0.89 19.70 7.44
CA GLY A 56 -0.51 21.10 7.63
C GLY A 56 0.96 21.21 8.03
N VAL A 57 1.73 22.05 7.33
CA VAL A 57 3.15 22.26 7.58
C VAL A 57 3.41 23.71 8.01
N SER A 58 4.37 23.93 8.91
CA SER A 58 4.72 25.28 9.38
C SER A 58 5.58 26.06 8.37
N SER A 59 6.28 25.36 7.49
CA SER A 59 7.14 25.95 6.47
C SER A 59 7.20 25.10 5.21
N LEU A 60 7.46 25.74 4.07
CA LEU A 60 7.63 25.11 2.76
C LEU A 60 8.94 25.59 2.12
N PRO A 61 9.80 24.70 1.61
CA PRO A 61 11.02 25.12 0.94
C PRO A 61 10.71 25.99 -0.28
N ILE A 62 11.55 26.98 -0.54
CA ILE A 62 11.47 27.77 -1.77
C ILE A 62 11.94 26.88 -2.93
N PRO A 63 11.21 26.85 -4.07
CA PRO A 63 11.62 26.01 -5.19
C PRO A 63 12.88 26.51 -5.88
N ASP A 64 13.56 25.57 -6.52
CA ASP A 64 14.71 25.82 -7.37
C ASP A 64 14.21 26.24 -8.78
N LEU A 65 14.89 27.22 -9.38
CA LEU A 65 14.51 27.78 -10.68
C LEU A 65 15.68 27.74 -11.65
N ILE A 66 15.42 27.26 -12.86
CA ILE A 66 16.38 27.24 -13.97
C ILE A 66 15.85 28.11 -15.09
N PHE A 67 16.59 29.14 -15.47
CA PHE A 67 16.24 30.05 -16.55
C PHE A 67 17.09 29.71 -17.77
N THR A 68 16.49 29.69 -18.96
CA THR A 68 17.20 29.46 -20.23
C THR A 68 16.72 30.42 -21.31
N SER A 69 17.64 30.96 -22.11
CA SER A 69 17.32 31.81 -23.26
C SER A 69 18.39 31.70 -24.35
N THR A 70 18.08 32.15 -25.57
CA THR A 70 19.00 32.18 -26.71
C THR A 70 19.95 33.38 -26.69
N GLY A 71 19.74 34.36 -25.81
CA GLY A 71 20.61 35.52 -25.68
C GLY A 71 20.77 35.95 -24.22
N SER A 72 21.61 36.96 -24.00
CA SER A 72 21.95 37.45 -22.67
C SER A 72 20.76 38.13 -21.98
N TYR A 73 20.55 37.81 -20.71
CA TYR A 73 19.61 38.46 -19.81
C TYR A 73 20.26 38.62 -18.43
N ASN A 74 19.58 39.30 -17.51
CA ASN A 74 20.04 39.43 -16.13
C ASN A 74 18.90 39.08 -15.18
N ILE A 75 19.23 38.44 -14.07
CA ILE A 75 18.28 37.96 -13.06
C ILE A 75 18.65 38.62 -11.74
N SER A 76 17.64 39.08 -11.01
CA SER A 76 17.78 39.59 -9.65
C SER A 76 16.64 39.09 -8.78
N CYS A 77 16.86 39.01 -7.47
CA CYS A 77 15.94 38.37 -6.54
C CYS A 77 15.63 39.29 -5.34
N LEU A 78 14.37 39.33 -4.95
CA LEU A 78 13.90 39.99 -3.73
C LEU A 78 12.99 39.07 -2.91
N PHE A 79 13.33 38.83 -1.66
CA PHE A 79 12.44 38.22 -0.68
C PHE A 79 11.52 39.27 -0.08
N GLN A 80 10.24 38.93 0.03
CA GLN A 80 9.26 39.72 0.76
C GLN A 80 9.10 39.14 2.15
N THR A 81 9.45 39.94 3.15
CA THR A 81 9.34 39.63 4.57
C THR A 81 8.33 40.54 5.24
N ASN A 82 7.98 40.25 6.50
CA ASN A 82 7.07 41.07 7.29
C ASN A 82 7.61 42.49 7.52
N ASN A 83 8.93 42.64 7.63
CA ASN A 83 9.60 43.93 7.86
C ASN A 83 9.99 44.69 6.57
N GLY A 84 9.70 44.14 5.39
CA GLY A 84 10.00 44.75 4.11
C GLY A 84 10.65 43.79 3.12
N THR A 85 11.48 44.30 2.23
CA THR A 85 12.15 43.50 1.20
C THR A 85 13.63 43.28 1.52
N LYS A 86 14.10 42.04 1.35
CA LYS A 86 15.51 41.64 1.49
C LYS A 86 16.02 41.19 0.12
N SER A 87 17.20 41.65 -0.32
CA SER A 87 17.82 41.11 -1.54
C SER A 87 18.24 39.66 -1.33
N CYS A 88 17.99 38.83 -2.33
CA CYS A 88 18.38 37.41 -2.39
C CYS A 88 19.28 37.13 -3.61
N ASP A 89 20.00 38.15 -4.08
CA ASP A 89 20.92 38.02 -5.21
C ASP A 89 22.08 37.05 -4.89
N GLU A 90 22.35 36.75 -3.60
CA GLU A 90 23.30 35.73 -3.15
C GLU A 90 22.91 34.29 -3.57
N TYR A 91 21.61 34.05 -3.78
CA TYR A 91 21.05 32.76 -4.20
C TYR A 91 20.88 32.66 -5.72
N VAL A 92 21.23 33.72 -6.45
CA VAL A 92 21.12 33.80 -7.91
C VAL A 92 22.49 33.57 -8.54
N THR A 93 22.57 32.59 -9.44
CA THR A 93 23.71 32.45 -10.34
C THR A 93 23.38 33.16 -11.64
N PRO A 94 24.16 34.20 -12.03
CA PRO A 94 23.89 34.96 -13.23
C PRO A 94 23.99 34.06 -14.48
N PRO A 95 23.23 34.36 -15.54
CA PRO A 95 23.16 33.49 -16.70
C PRO A 95 24.49 33.48 -17.46
N THR A 96 25.00 32.27 -17.70
CA THR A 96 26.25 32.03 -18.45
C THR A 96 25.94 31.26 -19.73
N LEU A 97 26.75 31.49 -20.78
CA LEU A 97 26.60 30.77 -22.03
C LEU A 97 27.10 29.34 -21.84
N LEU A 98 26.20 28.36 -21.99
CA LEU A 98 26.59 26.95 -22.09
C LEU A 98 26.85 26.59 -23.55
N GLU A 99 28.08 26.17 -23.83
CA GLU A 99 28.54 25.79 -25.18
C GLU A 99 27.76 24.61 -25.77
N ILE A 100 27.27 23.69 -24.92
CA ILE A 100 26.61 22.46 -25.35
C ILE A 100 25.27 22.75 -26.06
N ASN A 101 24.54 23.78 -25.62
CA ASN A 101 23.22 24.11 -26.14
C ASN A 101 23.14 25.49 -26.82
N ASN A 102 24.25 26.24 -26.87
CA ASN A 102 24.29 27.65 -27.29
C ASN A 102 23.19 28.51 -26.64
N LYS A 103 22.92 28.26 -25.35
CA LYS A 103 21.90 28.94 -24.57
C LYS A 103 22.52 29.55 -23.32
N PHE A 104 22.00 30.71 -22.93
CA PHE A 104 22.31 31.37 -21.67
C PHE A 104 21.45 30.75 -20.58
N THR A 105 22.09 30.14 -19.59
CA THR A 105 21.40 29.48 -18.47
C THR A 105 21.77 30.14 -17.15
N GLY A 106 20.77 30.56 -16.40
CA GLY A 106 20.90 31.09 -15.04
C GLY A 106 20.13 30.24 -14.05
N PHE A 107 20.50 30.33 -12.77
CA PHE A 107 19.95 29.48 -11.72
C PHE A 107 19.55 30.32 -10.52
N PHE A 108 18.51 29.89 -9.81
CA PHE A 108 18.18 30.37 -8.48
C PHE A 108 17.94 29.16 -7.59
N SER A 109 18.68 29.09 -6.48
CA SER A 109 18.53 28.03 -5.49
C SER A 109 18.80 28.57 -4.11
N SER A 110 17.86 28.35 -3.20
CA SER A 110 17.89 28.89 -1.85
C SER A 110 17.65 27.77 -0.84
N ASN A 111 18.35 27.83 0.30
CA ASN A 111 18.11 26.95 1.45
C ASN A 111 17.04 27.51 2.42
N GLU A 112 16.44 28.66 2.07
CA GLU A 112 15.39 29.30 2.86
C GLU A 112 14.01 28.69 2.58
N SER A 113 13.07 28.90 3.49
CA SER A 113 11.70 28.40 3.38
C SER A 113 10.66 29.51 3.55
N PHE A 114 9.55 29.38 2.81
CA PHE A 114 8.33 30.10 3.12
C PHE A 114 7.82 29.68 4.48
N LYS A 115 7.35 30.64 5.28
CA LYS A 115 6.77 30.35 6.60
C LYS A 115 5.34 30.84 6.68
N ASN A 116 4.52 30.08 7.39
CA ASN A 116 3.14 30.47 7.62
C ASN A 116 3.12 31.72 8.51
N PHE A 117 2.33 32.72 8.12
CA PHE A 117 2.24 34.03 8.77
C PHE A 117 1.76 33.99 10.23
N GLU A 118 1.35 32.84 10.73
CA GLU A 118 1.01 32.63 12.12
C GLU A 118 2.24 32.73 13.05
N SER A 119 3.47 32.56 12.53
CA SER A 119 4.69 32.92 13.26
C SER A 119 5.08 34.37 12.98
N LEU A 120 4.90 35.26 13.98
CA LEU A 120 5.22 36.70 13.92
C LEU A 120 6.73 37.01 13.88
N SER A 121 7.54 36.21 13.20
CA SER A 121 8.96 36.53 13.08
C SER A 121 9.15 37.62 12.00
N PRO A 122 9.90 38.70 12.31
CA PRO A 122 10.10 39.82 11.39
C PRO A 122 10.79 39.43 10.07
N ASN A 123 11.54 38.32 10.10
CA ASN A 123 12.38 37.87 8.99
C ASN A 123 11.75 36.70 8.21
N ASP A 124 10.50 36.32 8.52
CA ASP A 124 9.82 35.24 7.84
C ASP A 124 9.51 35.62 6.39
N ILE A 125 9.84 34.72 5.46
CA ILE A 125 9.68 34.93 4.03
C ILE A 125 8.28 34.49 3.62
N SER A 126 7.57 35.42 2.98
CA SER A 126 6.21 35.21 2.47
C SER A 126 6.16 34.95 0.98
N SER A 127 7.01 35.63 0.22
CA SER A 127 7.07 35.54 -1.23
C SER A 127 8.48 35.78 -1.73
N VAL A 128 8.77 35.25 -2.91
CA VAL A 128 9.99 35.53 -3.66
C VAL A 128 9.61 36.25 -4.94
N THR A 129 10.23 37.38 -5.21
CA THR A 129 10.10 38.09 -6.48
C THR A 129 11.40 37.96 -7.27
N ILE A 130 11.34 37.27 -8.40
CA ILE A 130 12.44 37.25 -9.37
C ILE A 130 12.18 38.33 -10.43
N ILE A 131 13.15 39.19 -10.64
CA ILE A 131 13.13 40.24 -11.65
C ILE A 131 14.09 39.85 -12.75
N VAL A 132 13.55 39.65 -13.95
CA VAL A 132 14.33 39.27 -15.13
C VAL A 132 14.40 40.48 -16.05
N ARG A 133 15.61 41.00 -16.26
CA ARG A 133 15.89 42.08 -17.23
C ARG A 133 16.38 41.46 -18.53
N ASN A 134 15.67 41.76 -19.60
CA ASN A 134 15.92 41.14 -20.89
C ASN A 134 15.97 42.24 -21.95
N PRO A 135 17.16 42.80 -22.21
CA PRO A 135 17.31 43.93 -23.13
C PRO A 135 16.96 43.55 -24.58
N ASN A 136 17.03 42.26 -24.92
CA ASN A 136 16.90 41.76 -26.29
C ASN A 136 15.46 41.33 -26.64
N ASN A 137 14.48 41.52 -25.75
CA ASN A 137 13.09 41.10 -25.95
C ASN A 137 12.92 39.61 -26.33
N LEU A 138 13.80 38.74 -25.82
CA LEU A 138 13.75 37.30 -26.08
C LEU A 138 12.73 36.60 -25.19
N THR A 139 12.26 35.42 -25.58
CA THR A 139 11.54 34.53 -24.65
C THR A 139 12.54 33.86 -23.72
N ILE A 140 12.22 33.84 -22.43
CA ILE A 140 13.03 33.18 -21.40
C ILE A 140 12.20 32.05 -20.84
N PHE A 141 12.73 30.83 -20.89
CA PHE A 141 12.07 29.66 -20.32
C PHE A 141 12.53 29.49 -18.88
N ALA A 142 11.60 29.43 -17.94
CA ALA A 142 11.86 29.10 -16.55
C ALA A 142 11.32 27.71 -16.22
N MET A 143 12.17 26.84 -15.68
CA MET A 143 11.78 25.56 -15.11
C MET A 143 11.74 25.68 -13.59
N ILE A 144 10.65 25.27 -12.97
CA ILE A 144 10.45 25.26 -11.51
C ILE A 144 10.56 23.83 -10.99
N LEU A 145 11.41 23.63 -9.99
CA LEU A 145 11.74 22.33 -9.41
C LEU A 145 11.54 22.35 -7.89
N ASP A 146 11.18 21.21 -7.30
CA ASP A 146 11.15 21.08 -5.85
C ASP A 146 12.58 20.92 -5.31
N HIS A 147 12.92 21.70 -4.29
CA HIS A 147 14.27 21.76 -3.73
C HIS A 147 14.78 20.40 -3.20
N GLU A 148 13.89 19.54 -2.70
CA GLU A 148 14.29 18.27 -2.08
C GLU A 148 14.44 17.13 -3.09
N THR A 149 13.81 17.23 -4.28
CA THR A 149 13.89 16.21 -5.35
C THR A 149 14.61 16.68 -6.61
N ASP A 150 15.29 17.83 -6.54
CA ASP A 150 16.02 18.37 -7.67
C ASP A 150 17.20 17.46 -8.09
N ILE A 151 17.03 16.76 -9.21
CA ILE A 151 18.04 15.91 -9.85
C ILE A 151 19.19 16.69 -10.48
N TYR A 152 19.06 18.02 -10.61
CA TYR A 152 20.10 18.89 -11.15
C TYR A 152 20.97 19.52 -10.05
N SER A 153 20.65 19.26 -8.78
CA SER A 153 21.43 19.73 -7.63
C SER A 153 22.60 18.78 -7.33
N ILE A 154 23.82 19.30 -7.27
CA ILE A 154 25.01 18.58 -6.78
C ILE A 154 25.42 19.23 -5.46
N ASN A 155 25.46 18.45 -4.37
CA ASN A 155 25.76 18.94 -3.02
C ASN A 155 24.81 20.05 -2.52
N GLY A 156 23.53 20.01 -2.93
CA GLY A 156 22.52 20.99 -2.51
C GLY A 156 22.59 22.34 -3.22
N LYS A 157 23.33 22.43 -4.35
CA LYS A 157 23.32 23.58 -5.24
C LYS A 157 23.10 23.14 -6.68
N LEU A 158 22.25 23.87 -7.40
CA LEU A 158 22.09 23.74 -8.84
C LEU A 158 23.45 23.89 -9.55
N ASN A 159 23.77 22.94 -10.43
CA ASN A 159 24.98 22.97 -11.23
C ASN A 159 24.63 22.96 -12.73
N ALA A 160 25.33 23.80 -13.49
CA ALA A 160 25.19 23.86 -14.95
C ALA A 160 25.58 22.54 -15.64
N LEU A 161 26.56 21.82 -15.09
CA LEU A 161 27.04 20.56 -15.65
C LEU A 161 25.99 19.43 -15.53
N SER A 162 25.39 19.27 -14.35
CA SER A 162 24.32 18.27 -14.13
C SER A 162 23.08 18.56 -14.97
N TYR A 163 22.72 19.84 -15.12
CA TYR A 163 21.65 20.24 -16.06
C TYR A 163 21.95 19.79 -17.49
N SER A 164 23.18 19.97 -17.96
CA SER A 164 23.57 19.57 -19.31
C SER A 164 23.61 18.05 -19.53
N GLU A 165 24.05 17.29 -18.53
CA GLU A 165 24.16 15.82 -18.61
C GLU A 165 22.78 15.14 -18.57
N ASN A 166 21.87 15.64 -17.74
CA ASN A 166 20.56 15.02 -17.51
C ASN A 166 19.46 15.48 -18.48
N PHE A 167 19.70 16.51 -19.30
CA PHE A 167 18.71 17.09 -20.23
C PHE A 167 18.15 16.07 -21.25
N ASN A 168 18.91 15.03 -21.59
CA ASN A 168 18.55 14.04 -22.61
C ASN A 168 18.21 12.65 -22.05
N MET A 169 18.03 12.49 -20.74
CA MET A 169 17.86 11.15 -20.16
C MET A 169 16.40 10.66 -20.28
N PRO A 170 16.14 9.51 -20.93
CA PRO A 170 14.80 8.95 -21.10
C PRO A 170 14.45 8.04 -19.91
N ASP A 171 14.32 8.60 -18.71
CA ASP A 171 13.93 7.81 -17.53
C ASP A 171 12.44 7.99 -17.18
N PRO A 172 11.70 6.92 -16.82
CA PRO A 172 10.32 7.03 -16.36
C PRO A 172 10.17 7.82 -15.04
N LEU A 173 11.28 8.10 -14.35
CA LEU A 173 11.35 8.99 -13.18
C LEU A 173 11.16 10.48 -13.58
N ASN A 174 11.53 10.86 -14.80
CA ASN A 174 11.41 12.24 -15.30
C ASN A 174 9.96 12.70 -15.43
N ASN A 175 8.97 11.81 -15.48
CA ASN A 175 7.56 12.20 -15.61
C ASN A 175 6.94 12.69 -14.28
N LEU A 176 7.57 12.42 -13.13
CA LEU A 176 7.11 12.91 -11.82
C LEU A 176 8.00 14.04 -11.29
N VAL A 177 9.27 14.06 -11.68
CA VAL A 177 10.25 15.12 -11.37
C VAL A 177 10.28 16.18 -12.50
N SER A 178 9.39 16.10 -13.49
CA SER A 178 9.32 17.07 -14.59
C SER A 178 9.03 18.45 -14.03
N GLY A 179 10.08 19.26 -13.92
CA GLY A 179 9.94 20.66 -13.54
C GLY A 179 8.93 21.35 -14.44
N ILE A 180 8.20 22.32 -13.89
CA ILE A 180 7.16 23.02 -14.63
C ILE A 180 7.80 24.13 -15.44
N PHE A 181 7.54 24.12 -16.75
CA PHE A 181 8.05 25.12 -17.68
C PHE A 181 7.11 26.31 -17.80
N ILE A 182 7.68 27.51 -17.77
CA ILE A 182 6.95 28.77 -17.89
C ILE A 182 7.70 29.68 -18.85
N ASP A 183 6.94 30.29 -19.76
CA ASP A 183 7.46 31.28 -20.68
C ASP A 183 7.40 32.66 -20.03
N ILE A 184 8.56 33.31 -19.93
CA ILE A 184 8.71 34.66 -19.43
C ILE A 184 8.92 35.59 -20.63
N ILE A 185 7.96 36.49 -20.82
CA ILE A 185 7.98 37.52 -21.86
C ILE A 185 8.22 38.87 -21.20
N ASN A 186 8.83 39.79 -21.94
CA ASN A 186 9.04 41.15 -21.46
C ASN A 186 7.75 41.87 -21.12
N LEU A 187 7.84 42.81 -20.16
CA LEU A 187 6.73 43.63 -19.68
C LEU A 187 5.59 42.83 -19.02
N GLN A 188 5.88 41.60 -18.60
CA GLN A 188 4.92 40.75 -17.92
C GLN A 188 5.24 40.60 -16.43
N ALA A 189 4.21 40.70 -15.59
CA ALA A 189 4.25 40.28 -14.21
C ALA A 189 3.46 38.98 -14.08
N GLN A 190 4.08 37.90 -13.59
CA GLN A 190 3.42 36.62 -13.38
C GLN A 190 3.35 36.34 -11.89
N HIS A 191 2.15 36.07 -11.38
CA HIS A 191 1.93 35.60 -10.02
C HIS A 191 1.77 34.08 -10.05
N ILE A 192 2.74 33.37 -9.48
CA ILE A 192 2.77 31.92 -9.36
C ILE A 192 2.43 31.54 -7.92
N ARG A 193 1.39 30.74 -7.79
CA ARG A 193 0.99 30.11 -6.54
C ARG A 193 1.42 28.65 -6.55
N LEU A 194 2.25 28.27 -5.61
CA LEU A 194 2.81 26.92 -5.50
C LEU A 194 1.95 26.06 -4.58
N ILE A 195 1.74 24.81 -4.98
CA ILE A 195 1.20 23.75 -4.13
C ILE A 195 2.26 22.65 -4.11
N ARG A 196 2.72 22.29 -2.93
CA ARG A 196 3.70 21.21 -2.74
C ARG A 196 2.95 19.90 -2.47
N ASN A 197 3.31 18.87 -3.20
CA ASN A 197 2.74 17.54 -3.05
C ASN A 197 3.87 16.53 -2.79
N VAL A 198 3.55 15.47 -2.05
CA VAL A 198 4.47 14.36 -1.79
C VAL A 198 3.78 13.06 -2.18
N ARG A 199 4.50 12.22 -2.92
CA ARG A 199 4.07 10.88 -3.29
C ARG A 199 4.97 9.84 -2.66
N GLU A 200 4.41 9.01 -1.81
CA GLU A 200 5.06 7.87 -1.18
C GLU A 200 4.76 6.61 -2.00
N LYS A 201 5.76 6.15 -2.76
CA LYS A 201 5.66 4.93 -3.57
C LYS A 201 6.22 3.74 -2.81
N ILE A 202 5.58 2.59 -2.97
CA ILE A 202 6.11 1.32 -2.45
C ILE A 202 7.28 0.88 -3.34
N LEU A 203 8.40 0.44 -2.75
CA LEU A 203 9.48 -0.14 -3.56
C LEU A 203 8.97 -1.38 -4.29
N PRO A 204 9.13 -1.45 -5.63
CA PRO A 204 8.94 -2.73 -6.29
C PRO A 204 10.01 -3.71 -5.80
N GLN A 205 9.62 -4.98 -5.58
CA GLN A 205 10.49 -6.15 -5.40
C GLN A 205 10.96 -6.51 -3.98
N ARG A 206 10.44 -5.92 -2.89
CA ARG A 206 10.70 -6.45 -1.53
C ARG A 206 9.64 -7.45 -1.09
N PHE A 207 10.08 -8.63 -0.65
CA PHE A 207 9.20 -9.68 -0.11
C PHE A 207 8.40 -9.21 1.12
N ARG A 208 8.95 -8.28 1.89
CA ARG A 208 8.30 -7.69 3.08
C ARG A 208 6.99 -6.98 2.73
N ASP A 209 6.97 -6.26 1.62
CA ASP A 209 5.80 -5.50 1.14
C ASP A 209 4.71 -6.44 0.61
N LEU A 210 5.10 -7.63 0.13
CA LEU A 210 4.20 -8.68 -0.32
C LEU A 210 3.51 -9.41 0.86
N ILE A 211 4.21 -9.52 2.00
CA ILE A 211 3.66 -10.13 3.23
C ILE A 211 2.56 -9.27 3.85
N GLY A 212 2.59 -7.95 3.66
CA GLY A 212 1.69 -7.02 4.34
C GLY A 212 2.24 -6.49 5.67
N ILE A 213 3.55 -6.58 5.87
CA ILE A 213 4.26 -5.80 6.88
C ILE A 213 4.43 -4.39 6.30
N THR A 214 4.37 -3.36 7.15
CA THR A 214 4.47 -1.94 6.76
C THR A 214 5.57 -1.74 5.72
N PRO A 215 5.22 -1.32 4.49
CA PRO A 215 6.20 -1.21 3.42
C PRO A 215 7.14 -0.04 3.65
N ASP A 216 8.36 -0.16 3.14
CA ASP A 216 9.27 0.97 3.08
C ASP A 216 8.87 1.86 1.89
N PHE A 217 8.67 3.15 2.15
CA PHE A 217 8.25 4.11 1.13
C PHE A 217 9.43 4.90 0.58
N ILE A 218 9.47 5.12 -0.74
CA ILE A 218 10.27 6.20 -1.33
C ILE A 218 9.38 7.42 -1.49
N LYS A 219 9.84 8.54 -0.95
CA LYS A 219 9.15 9.83 -1.05
C LYS A 219 9.63 10.58 -2.29
N TYR A 220 8.68 11.09 -3.06
CA TYR A 220 8.92 11.98 -4.18
C TYR A 220 8.13 13.26 -3.95
N TYR A 221 8.81 14.40 -3.85
CA TYR A 221 8.20 15.70 -3.81
C TYR A 221 8.03 16.23 -5.24
N TYR A 222 6.88 16.83 -5.51
CA TYR A 222 6.59 17.51 -6.76
C TYR A 222 5.72 18.74 -6.51
N ILE A 223 5.84 19.71 -7.39
CA ILE A 223 5.13 20.98 -7.28
C ILE A 223 4.05 21.03 -8.34
N THR A 224 2.89 21.58 -7.98
CA THR A 224 1.89 22.05 -8.95
C THR A 224 1.77 23.55 -8.83
N ILE A 225 1.57 24.23 -9.97
CA ILE A 225 1.45 25.69 -10.01
C ILE A 225 0.06 26.14 -10.43
N ASN A 226 -0.36 27.27 -9.89
CA ASN A 226 -1.44 28.07 -10.43
C ASN A 226 -0.87 29.46 -10.79
N SER A 227 -0.82 29.78 -12.08
CA SER A 227 -0.20 31.00 -12.58
C SER A 227 -1.26 31.99 -13.06
N GLN A 228 -1.11 33.26 -12.66
CA GLN A 228 -1.89 34.38 -13.17
C GLN A 228 -0.95 35.38 -13.83
N THR A 229 -1.26 35.76 -15.06
CA THR A 229 -0.44 36.68 -15.84
C THR A 229 -1.07 38.07 -15.82
N LEU A 230 -0.32 39.06 -15.35
CA LEU A 230 -0.67 40.46 -15.42
C LEU A 230 0.26 41.14 -16.42
N VAL A 231 -0.32 41.80 -17.41
CA VAL A 231 0.44 42.63 -18.34
C VAL A 231 0.75 43.94 -17.63
N ASN A 232 2.03 44.23 -17.43
CA ASN A 232 2.45 45.49 -16.84
C ASN A 232 2.52 46.54 -17.95
N LEU A 233 1.58 47.49 -17.95
CA LEU A 233 1.53 48.58 -18.91
C LEU A 233 2.56 49.70 -18.61
N GLN A 234 3.31 49.60 -17.51
CA GLN A 234 4.37 50.54 -17.18
C GLN A 234 5.70 50.07 -17.80
N TYR A 235 6.11 50.80 -18.85
CA TYR A 235 7.31 50.65 -19.68
C TYR A 235 8.62 50.42 -18.90
N VAL A 236 8.87 49.20 -18.44
CA VAL A 236 10.17 48.77 -17.92
C VAL A 236 10.50 47.45 -18.60
N SER A 237 11.66 47.34 -19.27
CA SER A 237 12.15 46.13 -19.97
C SER A 237 12.54 44.99 -19.01
N SER A 238 11.75 44.82 -17.96
CA SER A 238 11.88 43.82 -16.93
C SER A 238 10.56 43.07 -16.80
N SER A 239 10.63 41.75 -16.77
CA SER A 239 9.53 40.91 -16.29
C SER A 239 9.71 40.63 -14.80
N ARG A 240 8.59 40.35 -14.13
CA ARG A 240 8.55 40.05 -12.70
C ARG A 240 7.84 38.71 -12.49
N LEU A 241 8.46 37.83 -11.72
CA LEU A 241 7.92 36.56 -11.32
C LEU A 241 7.72 36.59 -9.81
N LEU A 242 6.47 36.71 -9.37
CA LEU A 242 6.11 36.65 -7.96
C LEU A 242 5.74 35.21 -7.61
N ILE A 243 6.49 34.58 -6.73
CA ILE A 243 6.31 33.20 -6.30
C ILE A 243 5.83 33.21 -4.85
N THR A 244 4.69 32.57 -4.60
CA THR A 244 4.07 32.48 -3.27
C THR A 244 3.54 31.07 -3.04
N PRO A 245 3.55 30.54 -1.81
CA PRO A 245 2.78 29.34 -1.50
C PRO A 245 1.28 29.64 -1.60
N GLN A 246 0.49 28.73 -2.18
CA GLN A 246 -0.97 28.86 -2.22
C GLN A 246 -1.57 28.56 -0.84
N ASN A 247 -1.02 27.56 -0.17
CA ASN A 247 -1.39 27.10 1.15
C ASN A 247 -0.18 26.42 1.81
N PHE A 248 -0.22 26.30 3.12
CA PHE A 248 0.78 25.58 3.91
C PHE A 248 0.32 24.14 4.18
N ASN A 249 -0.27 23.52 3.15
CA ASN A 249 -0.76 22.15 3.20
C ASN A 249 0.08 21.30 2.25
N LEU A 250 0.61 20.20 2.77
CA LEU A 250 1.29 19.18 2.00
C LEU A 250 0.27 18.11 1.62
N ASN A 251 -0.02 17.98 0.33
CA ASN A 251 -0.87 16.88 -0.14
C ASN A 251 -0.02 15.62 -0.23
N LYS A 252 -0.37 14.63 0.57
CA LYS A 252 0.35 13.38 0.69
C LYS A 252 -0.41 12.25 0.01
N GLU A 253 0.16 11.75 -1.07
CA GLU A 253 -0.32 10.59 -1.82
C GLU A 253 0.45 9.34 -1.39
N THR A 254 -0.18 8.41 -0.69
CA THR A 254 0.44 7.15 -0.27
C THR A 254 -0.07 5.99 -1.10
N GLU A 255 0.85 5.18 -1.64
CA GLU A 255 0.50 3.94 -2.30
C GLU A 255 0.23 2.84 -1.25
N HIS A 256 -0.91 2.17 -1.37
CA HIS A 256 -1.31 1.06 -0.51
C HIS A 256 -1.66 -0.16 -1.36
N ARG A 257 -1.11 -1.32 -1.02
CA ARG A 257 -1.55 -2.60 -1.59
C ARG A 257 -2.88 -3.02 -0.98
N ASN A 258 -3.81 -3.44 -1.82
CA ASN A 258 -5.11 -3.92 -1.37
C ASN A 258 -5.05 -5.40 -1.00
N LYS A 259 -4.19 -6.16 -1.69
CA LYS A 259 -4.04 -7.61 -1.49
C LYS A 259 -2.63 -7.93 -0.96
N THR A 260 -2.58 -8.65 0.16
CA THR A 260 -1.34 -9.07 0.82
C THR A 260 -1.32 -10.58 1.00
N LEU A 261 -0.13 -11.19 1.11
CA LEU A 261 0.00 -12.61 1.40
C LEU A 261 -0.57 -12.98 2.76
N LEU A 262 -0.45 -12.11 3.77
CA LEU A 262 -1.08 -12.36 5.07
C LEU A 262 -2.61 -12.41 4.93
N GLY A 263 -3.20 -11.55 4.11
CA GLY A 263 -4.60 -11.62 3.73
C GLY A 263 -4.95 -12.96 3.06
N VAL A 264 -4.12 -13.43 2.13
CA VAL A 264 -4.30 -14.74 1.47
C VAL A 264 -4.20 -15.91 2.45
N ILE A 265 -3.25 -15.89 3.38
CA ILE A 265 -3.12 -16.93 4.41
C ILE A 265 -4.36 -16.93 5.32
N GLY A 266 -4.86 -15.74 5.69
CA GLY A 266 -6.10 -15.60 6.46
C GLY A 266 -7.31 -16.18 5.72
N LEU A 267 -7.48 -15.85 4.44
CA LEU A 267 -8.56 -16.36 3.58
C LEU A 267 -8.43 -17.88 3.36
N ALA A 268 -7.22 -18.39 3.10
CA ALA A 268 -6.95 -19.81 2.95
C ALA A 268 -7.23 -20.59 4.24
N GLY A 269 -6.86 -20.04 5.39
CA GLY A 269 -7.19 -20.60 6.71
C GLY A 269 -8.70 -20.65 6.96
N GLY A 270 -9.43 -19.59 6.60
CA GLY A 270 -10.89 -19.56 6.65
C GLY A 270 -11.53 -20.61 5.75
N ALA A 271 -11.07 -20.73 4.50
CA ALA A 271 -11.56 -21.73 3.55
C ALA A 271 -11.30 -23.17 4.04
N TRP A 272 -10.12 -23.43 4.61
CA TRP A 272 -9.81 -24.73 5.23
C TRP A 272 -10.74 -25.05 6.40
N GLY A 273 -11.01 -24.07 7.27
CA GLY A 273 -11.97 -24.20 8.37
C GLY A 273 -13.37 -24.54 7.88
N LEU A 274 -13.82 -23.90 6.79
CA LEU A 274 -15.12 -24.16 6.16
C LEU A 274 -15.18 -25.59 5.58
N VAL A 275 -14.12 -26.04 4.89
CA VAL A 275 -14.01 -27.42 4.38
C VAL A 275 -14.13 -28.43 5.52
N LEU A 276 -13.43 -28.20 6.64
CA LEU A 276 -13.53 -29.05 7.82
C LEU A 276 -14.95 -29.03 8.41
N ALA A 277 -15.59 -27.87 8.51
CA ALA A 277 -16.97 -27.75 9.01
C ALA A 277 -17.98 -28.51 8.12
N ILE A 278 -17.87 -28.40 6.79
CA ILE A 278 -18.70 -29.16 5.85
C ILE A 278 -18.47 -30.66 6.03
N TYR A 279 -17.20 -31.08 6.13
CA TYR A 279 -16.85 -32.48 6.29
C TYR A 279 -17.39 -33.07 7.60
N THR A 280 -17.22 -32.35 8.71
CA THR A 280 -17.68 -32.79 10.04
C THR A 280 -19.20 -32.75 10.15
N PHE A 281 -19.87 -31.82 9.49
CA PHE A 281 -21.33 -31.78 9.35
C PHE A 281 -21.88 -32.99 8.57
N LEU A 282 -21.22 -33.36 7.46
CA LEU A 282 -21.65 -34.48 6.61
C LEU A 282 -21.39 -35.85 7.23
N PHE A 283 -20.24 -36.04 7.91
CA PHE A 283 -19.76 -37.36 8.35
C PHE A 283 -19.52 -37.50 9.86
N GLY A 284 -19.54 -36.42 10.64
CA GLY A 284 -19.27 -36.42 12.08
C GLY A 284 -17.77 -36.34 12.45
N PHE A 285 -17.49 -35.87 13.68
CA PHE A 285 -16.13 -35.63 14.20
C PHE A 285 -15.50 -36.85 14.91
N ASN A 286 -16.29 -37.82 15.37
CA ASN A 286 -15.82 -38.91 16.23
C ASN A 286 -16.23 -40.33 15.80
N LEU A 287 -15.35 -41.28 16.13
CA LEU A 287 -15.52 -42.73 15.99
C LEU A 287 -16.69 -43.32 16.80
N LEU A 288 -17.32 -42.56 17.69
CA LEU A 288 -18.29 -43.08 18.68
C LEU A 288 -19.73 -42.57 18.53
N GLN A 289 -20.04 -41.58 17.67
CA GLN A 289 -21.43 -41.17 17.44
C GLN A 289 -21.66 -40.64 16.01
N PRO A 290 -22.46 -41.31 15.18
CA PRO A 290 -22.73 -40.92 13.80
C PRO A 290 -23.87 -39.89 13.75
N PHE A 291 -23.55 -38.61 13.95
CA PHE A 291 -24.52 -37.51 13.75
C PHE A 291 -24.48 -36.90 12.35
N GLY A 292 -23.69 -37.45 11.41
CA GLY A 292 -23.61 -36.91 10.05
C GLY A 292 -24.94 -37.02 9.30
N CYS A 293 -25.36 -35.96 8.60
CA CYS A 293 -26.63 -35.92 7.88
C CYS A 293 -26.78 -37.09 6.88
N ILE A 294 -25.69 -37.54 6.27
CA ILE A 294 -25.68 -38.68 5.33
C ILE A 294 -26.03 -40.00 6.03
N GLN A 295 -25.64 -40.17 7.30
CA GLN A 295 -25.99 -41.34 8.10
C GLN A 295 -27.43 -41.28 8.62
N SER A 296 -27.94 -40.07 8.90
CA SER A 296 -29.34 -39.87 9.28
C SER A 296 -30.33 -40.15 8.13
N TYR A 297 -29.92 -40.01 6.88
CA TYR A 297 -30.80 -40.13 5.71
C TYR A 297 -30.89 -41.54 5.11
N SER A 298 -30.14 -42.53 5.63
CA SER A 298 -30.20 -43.91 5.12
C SER A 298 -31.15 -44.78 5.99
N PRO A 299 -32.42 -45.00 5.57
CA PRO A 299 -33.38 -45.80 6.34
C PRO A 299 -32.93 -47.26 6.55
N SER A 300 -32.01 -47.76 5.74
CA SER A 300 -31.46 -49.12 5.82
C SER A 300 -30.61 -49.37 7.07
N PHE A 301 -29.96 -48.34 7.62
CA PHE A 301 -29.15 -48.47 8.84
C PHE A 301 -30.02 -48.51 10.10
N ARG A 302 -31.12 -47.74 10.11
CA ARG A 302 -32.13 -47.76 11.18
C ARG A 302 -32.85 -49.11 11.29
N ARG A 303 -33.14 -49.74 10.15
CA ARG A 303 -33.75 -51.09 10.10
C ARG A 303 -32.80 -52.19 10.59
N LYS A 304 -31.50 -52.06 10.33
CA LYS A 304 -30.51 -53.09 10.71
C LYS A 304 -30.26 -53.16 12.22
N MET A 305 -30.17 -51.99 12.88
CA MET A 305 -30.09 -51.90 14.35
C MET A 305 -31.35 -52.43 15.05
N HIS A 306 -32.53 -52.20 14.48
CA HIS A 306 -33.78 -52.68 15.06
C HIS A 306 -33.94 -54.21 14.94
N ASN A 307 -33.44 -54.81 13.87
CA ASN A 307 -33.48 -56.26 13.67
C ASN A 307 -32.45 -57.03 14.52
N GLU A 308 -31.29 -56.44 14.81
CA GLU A 308 -30.30 -57.07 15.70
C GLU A 308 -30.75 -57.04 17.17
N PHE A 309 -31.37 -55.94 17.65
CA PHE A 309 -31.98 -55.89 18.98
C PHE A 309 -33.15 -56.86 19.17
N LYS A 310 -33.97 -57.04 18.13
CA LYS A 310 -35.10 -57.97 18.16
C LYS A 310 -34.67 -59.44 18.13
N ASN A 311 -33.50 -59.74 17.55
CA ASN A 311 -32.94 -61.08 17.54
C ASN A 311 -32.14 -61.41 18.82
N SER A 312 -31.64 -60.41 19.55
CA SER A 312 -31.00 -60.62 20.86
C SER A 312 -32.02 -60.85 21.99
N GLU A 313 -33.21 -60.23 21.93
CA GLU A 313 -34.29 -60.52 22.90
C GLU A 313 -35.02 -61.84 22.62
N GLY A 314 -34.89 -62.40 21.42
CA GLY A 314 -35.55 -63.65 21.03
C GLY A 314 -34.79 -64.94 21.40
N LEU A 315 -33.54 -64.84 21.88
CA LEU A 315 -32.70 -66.00 22.21
C LEU A 315 -32.46 -66.22 23.71
N ASP A 316 -32.95 -65.33 24.58
CA ASP A 316 -32.68 -65.38 26.03
C ASP A 316 -33.90 -65.83 26.87
N ASN A 317 -35.03 -66.16 26.22
CA ASN A 317 -36.29 -66.47 26.90
C ASN A 317 -36.53 -67.96 27.19
N ASP A 318 -35.62 -68.87 26.86
CA ASP A 318 -35.84 -70.32 27.06
C ASP A 318 -34.89 -71.02 28.04
N ASP A 319 -33.82 -70.39 28.54
CA ASP A 319 -32.86 -71.06 29.46
C ASP A 319 -32.62 -70.35 30.81
N HIS A 320 -33.17 -69.16 31.06
CA HIS A 320 -32.83 -68.40 32.27
C HIS A 320 -33.70 -68.68 33.53
N LEU A 321 -34.66 -69.60 33.47
CA LEU A 321 -35.57 -69.90 34.59
C LEU A 321 -35.08 -71.01 35.54
N LYS A 322 -33.89 -71.58 35.32
CA LYS A 322 -33.29 -72.60 36.22
C LYS A 322 -32.05 -72.16 37.00
N MET A 323 -31.56 -70.93 36.83
CA MET A 323 -30.33 -70.46 37.47
C MET A 323 -30.54 -69.26 38.42
N SER A 324 -31.79 -68.96 38.78
CA SER A 324 -32.16 -67.91 39.74
C SER A 324 -32.26 -68.41 41.20
N LEU A 325 -31.93 -69.67 41.49
CA LEU A 325 -32.13 -70.26 42.83
C LEU A 325 -30.88 -70.85 43.49
N LEU A 326 -29.69 -70.81 42.85
CA LEU A 326 -28.46 -71.37 43.44
C LEU A 326 -27.38 -70.34 43.83
N ASP A 327 -27.34 -69.14 43.23
CA ASP A 327 -26.28 -68.16 43.53
C ASP A 327 -26.56 -67.29 44.76
N HIS A 328 -27.74 -67.40 45.37
CA HIS A 328 -28.06 -66.66 46.60
C HIS A 328 -27.64 -67.36 47.91
N ILE A 329 -26.99 -68.53 47.83
CA ILE A 329 -26.64 -69.36 49.01
C ILE A 329 -25.12 -69.48 49.25
N ILE A 330 -24.24 -69.10 48.31
CA ILE A 330 -22.79 -69.40 48.44
C ILE A 330 -21.91 -68.20 48.83
N ASP A 331 -22.35 -66.95 48.68
CA ASP A 331 -21.48 -65.78 49.00
C ASP A 331 -21.62 -65.23 50.44
N ILE A 332 -22.36 -65.93 51.31
CA ILE A 332 -22.42 -65.64 52.76
C ILE A 332 -21.23 -66.24 53.52
N ASP A 333 -20.42 -67.10 52.90
CA ASP A 333 -19.34 -67.83 53.56
C ASP A 333 -17.91 -67.33 53.27
N SER A 334 -17.74 -66.28 52.45
CA SER A 334 -16.50 -65.45 52.44
C SER A 334 -16.59 -64.32 53.47
N CYS A 335 -17.00 -64.72 54.66
CA CYS A 335 -16.93 -63.95 55.88
C CYS A 335 -15.47 -63.74 56.29
N LYS A 336 -15.21 -62.65 57.02
CA LYS A 336 -14.23 -62.65 58.13
C LYS A 336 -12.80 -63.07 57.76
N LYS A 337 -12.10 -62.23 57.02
CA LYS A 337 -10.67 -62.03 57.29
C LYS A 337 -10.25 -60.61 56.96
N ILE A 338 -9.78 -59.94 58.01
CA ILE A 338 -8.87 -58.79 58.01
C ILE A 338 -9.56 -57.42 58.00
N ILE A 339 -10.17 -57.14 59.16
CA ILE A 339 -9.98 -55.86 59.85
C ILE A 339 -8.50 -55.78 60.26
N ALA A 340 -7.79 -54.75 59.79
CA ALA A 340 -6.66 -54.09 60.44
C ALA A 340 -6.56 -52.67 59.88
#